data_AF-A0A6C0D0Y1-F1
#
_entry.id   AF-A0A6C0D0Y1-F1
#
_cell.length_a   1.000
_cell.length_b   1.000
_cell.length_c   1.000
_cell.angle_alpha   90.00
_cell.angle_beta   90.00
_cell.angle_gamma   90.00
#
_symmetry.space_group_name_H-M   'P 1'
#
loop_
_entity.id
_entity.type
_entity.pdbx_description
1 polymer ?
#
loop_
_entity_poly.entity_id
_entity_poly.type
_entity_poly.pdbx_seq_one_letter_code
_entity_poly.pdbx_strand_id
1 'polypeptide(L)'
;MTKLFTYHDPYRIHAISGSITLLHFIYRTYCIIRYSEAFPSISNTTISQILNSKYMTFIHAGLYASAYIPHIPSKRNLQNPMIWPEFRIHNTIFGMRHILATCFPNIYFRIFLVFISMYSADLTTKHFGSIDQRTTNAMPYPKIDELDMQRTKKFYAVAQFHATALSVIGSETLTYYPLLALQMSPLLMTLVRKGMISCYTYHLVYSIALLSMYLIVLLNVKPAYITGFIAYKLRFNTKMNKYLIWTISLSFGLLIHFNEWMNFKYLYINQIYAIIYQLYSLKWLIKY
;
A
#
# COMPACT_ATOMS: atom_id res chain seq x y z
N MET A 1 3.43 2.14 30.60
CA MET A 1 3.15 2.29 29.14
C MET A 1 4.24 3.15 28.52
N THR A 2 4.80 2.73 27.39
CA THR A 2 5.85 3.47 26.68
C THR A 2 5.24 4.58 25.82
N LYS A 3 5.74 5.80 25.92
CA LYS A 3 5.25 6.95 25.13
C LYS A 3 5.52 6.75 23.63
N LEU A 4 4.69 7.34 22.76
CA LEU A 4 4.91 7.31 21.30
C LEU A 4 6.18 8.07 20.90
N PHE A 5 6.45 9.19 21.56
CA PHE A 5 7.70 9.92 21.44
C PHE A 5 8.74 9.32 22.40
N THR A 6 9.86 8.84 21.86
CA THR A 6 10.92 8.16 22.62
C THR A 6 12.28 8.76 22.32
N TYR A 7 13.22 8.57 23.24
CA TYR A 7 14.62 8.98 23.07
C TYR A 7 15.35 8.22 21.94
N HIS A 8 14.80 7.08 21.48
CA HIS A 8 15.31 6.35 20.31
C HIS A 8 15.14 7.08 18.96
N ASP A 9 14.44 8.21 18.94
CA ASP A 9 14.32 9.12 17.80
C ASP A 9 14.98 10.45 18.20
N PRO A 10 16.31 10.59 18.05
CA PRO A 10 17.01 11.82 18.40
C PRO A 10 16.37 12.99 17.64
N TYR A 11 16.07 14.07 18.38
CA TYR A 11 15.35 15.25 17.88
C TYR A 11 13.91 15.00 17.38
N ARG A 12 13.36 13.80 17.57
CA ARG A 12 11.96 13.43 17.21
C ARG A 12 11.65 13.59 15.72
N ILE A 13 12.67 13.50 14.85
CA ILE A 13 12.54 13.77 13.41
C ILE A 13 11.56 12.80 12.76
N HIS A 14 11.67 11.51 13.10
CA HIS A 14 10.79 10.49 12.53
C HIS A 14 9.35 10.66 13.02
N ALA A 15 9.16 10.92 14.31
CA ALA A 15 7.84 11.13 14.89
C ALA A 15 7.15 12.38 14.32
N ILE A 16 7.87 13.50 14.18
CA ILE A 16 7.35 14.72 13.55
C ILE A 16 7.00 14.47 12.08
N SER A 17 7.89 13.81 11.32
CA SER A 17 7.61 13.43 9.94
C SER A 17 6.36 12.57 9.83
N GLY A 18 6.18 11.61 10.75
CA GLY A 18 4.99 10.76 10.84
C GLY A 18 3.72 11.58 11.07
N SER A 19 3.73 12.51 12.02
CA SER A 19 2.61 13.41 12.26
C SER A 19 2.27 14.28 11.05
N ILE A 20 3.28 14.85 10.37
CA ILE A 20 3.08 15.65 9.15
C ILE A 20 2.43 14.81 8.05
N THR A 21 2.93 13.59 7.81
CA THR A 21 2.33 12.69 6.79
C THR A 21 0.90 12.29 7.12
N LEU A 22 0.57 12.08 8.39
CA LEU A 22 -0.79 11.75 8.83
C LEU A 22 -1.74 12.94 8.60
N LEU A 23 -1.32 14.16 8.95
CA LEU A 23 -2.09 15.37 8.66
C LEU A 23 -2.30 15.57 7.15
N HIS A 24 -1.28 15.29 6.35
CA HIS A 24 -1.41 15.33 4.90
C HIS A 24 -2.39 14.26 4.38
N PHE A 25 -2.40 13.03 4.91
CA PHE A 25 -3.44 12.05 4.55
C PHE A 25 -4.85 12.51 4.91
N ILE A 26 -5.04 13.11 6.09
CA ILE A 26 -6.34 13.65 6.52
C ILE A 26 -6.78 14.74 5.53
N TYR A 27 -5.89 15.69 5.21
CA TYR A 27 -6.15 16.75 4.24
C TYR A 27 -6.49 16.19 2.86
N ARG A 28 -5.70 15.25 2.32
CA ARG A 28 -5.95 14.63 1.02
C ARG A 28 -7.25 13.84 0.99
N THR A 29 -7.59 13.16 2.08
CA THR A 29 -8.87 12.44 2.20
C THR A 29 -10.04 13.41 2.20
N TYR A 30 -9.92 14.54 2.91
CA TYR A 30 -10.90 15.62 2.83
C TYR A 30 -11.04 16.14 1.39
N CYS A 31 -9.93 16.35 0.67
CA CYS A 31 -9.98 16.77 -0.73
C CYS A 31 -10.70 15.75 -1.62
N ILE A 32 -10.47 14.44 -1.43
CA ILE A 32 -11.16 13.39 -2.18
C ILE A 32 -12.66 13.41 -1.89
N ILE A 33 -13.06 13.55 -0.63
CA ILE A 33 -14.48 13.59 -0.26
C ILE A 33 -15.17 14.84 -0.84
N ARG A 34 -14.48 15.98 -0.82
CA ARG A 34 -15.07 17.27 -1.23
C ARG A 34 -15.03 17.52 -2.73
N TYR A 35 -13.94 17.12 -3.39
CA TYR A 35 -13.61 17.46 -4.78
C TYR A 35 -13.43 16.22 -5.67
N SER A 36 -13.63 15.01 -5.16
CA SER A 36 -13.41 13.72 -5.85
C SER A 36 -11.96 13.42 -6.24
N GLU A 37 -11.00 14.28 -5.87
CA GLU A 37 -9.59 14.15 -6.19
C GLU A 37 -8.69 14.51 -4.99
N ALA A 38 -7.54 13.85 -4.86
CA ALA A 38 -6.56 14.16 -3.83
C ALA A 38 -5.78 15.45 -4.12
N PHE A 39 -5.62 15.81 -5.40
CA PHE A 39 -4.79 16.95 -5.85
C PHE A 39 -5.60 17.93 -6.72
N PRO A 40 -6.68 18.50 -6.18
CA PRO A 40 -7.60 19.33 -6.94
C PRO A 40 -7.01 20.73 -7.23
N SER A 41 -7.34 21.32 -8.37
CA SER A 41 -6.88 22.65 -8.78
C SER A 41 -7.84 23.75 -8.29
N ILE A 42 -7.85 24.05 -6.98
CA ILE A 42 -8.95 24.82 -6.33
C ILE A 42 -8.73 26.33 -6.25
N SER A 43 -7.53 26.88 -6.44
CA SER A 43 -7.40 28.34 -6.39
C SER A 43 -6.17 28.92 -7.08
N ASN A 44 -6.23 30.25 -7.28
CA ASN A 44 -5.19 31.05 -7.90
C ASN A 44 -4.13 31.57 -6.90
N THR A 45 -4.25 31.25 -5.61
CA THR A 45 -3.24 31.69 -4.62
C THR A 45 -2.05 30.75 -4.60
N THR A 46 -0.84 31.31 -4.60
CA THR A 46 0.41 30.53 -4.60
C THR A 46 0.47 29.49 -3.49
N ILE A 47 0.02 29.85 -2.28
CA ILE A 47 0.01 28.93 -1.12
C ILE A 47 -0.90 27.73 -1.35
N SER A 48 -2.11 27.95 -1.86
CA SER A 48 -3.06 26.87 -2.12
C SER A 48 -2.61 25.99 -3.29
N GLN A 49 -1.96 26.56 -4.31
CA GLN A 49 -1.36 25.79 -5.40
C GLN A 49 -0.25 24.87 -4.87
N ILE A 50 0.61 25.37 -3.97
CA ILE A 50 1.64 24.55 -3.32
C ILE A 50 0.98 23.45 -2.47
N LEU A 51 0.04 23.80 -1.60
CA LEU A 51 -0.62 22.84 -0.72
C LEU A 51 -1.38 21.76 -1.49
N ASN A 52 -2.04 22.12 -2.60
CA ASN A 52 -2.77 21.17 -3.43
C ASN A 52 -1.87 20.37 -4.39
N SER A 53 -0.63 20.80 -4.62
CA SER A 53 0.30 20.18 -5.54
C SER A 53 0.58 18.71 -5.20
N LYS A 54 0.59 17.86 -6.22
CA LYS A 54 1.01 16.46 -6.10
C LYS A 54 2.43 16.28 -5.60
N TYR A 55 3.30 17.28 -5.80
CA TYR A 55 4.68 17.26 -5.30
C TYR A 55 4.75 17.36 -3.77
N MET A 56 3.71 17.81 -3.08
CA MET A 56 3.64 17.70 -1.61
C MET A 56 3.67 16.25 -1.13
N THR A 57 3.45 15.28 -2.01
CA THR A 57 3.66 13.86 -1.71
C THR A 57 5.12 13.55 -1.30
N PHE A 58 6.10 14.40 -1.62
CA PHE A 58 7.49 14.22 -1.18
C PHE A 58 7.69 14.29 0.35
N ILE A 59 6.76 14.88 1.12
CA ILE A 59 6.83 14.80 2.58
C ILE A 59 6.80 13.32 3.08
N HIS A 60 6.14 12.44 2.32
CA HIS A 60 6.11 11.00 2.60
C HIS A 60 7.47 10.35 2.35
N ALA A 61 8.28 10.88 1.42
CA ALA A 61 9.66 10.44 1.22
C ALA A 61 10.52 10.81 2.44
N GLY A 62 10.29 11.99 3.04
CA GLY A 62 10.91 12.39 4.30
C GLY A 62 10.62 11.43 5.46
N LEU A 63 9.39 10.90 5.54
CA LEU A 63 9.06 9.84 6.50
C LEU A 63 9.87 8.55 6.23
N TYR A 64 10.00 8.13 4.98
CA TYR A 64 10.79 6.94 4.64
C TYR A 64 12.28 7.13 4.94
N ALA A 65 12.84 8.31 4.67
CA ALA A 65 14.23 8.63 4.99
C ALA A 65 14.46 8.63 6.51
N SER A 66 13.59 9.28 7.28
CA SER A 66 13.69 9.33 8.74
C SER A 66 13.46 7.97 9.41
N ALA A 67 12.81 7.00 8.76
CA ALA A 67 12.59 5.65 9.29
C ALA A 67 13.88 4.84 9.51
N TYR A 68 15.03 5.31 8.99
CA TYR A 68 16.34 4.71 9.21
C TYR A 68 17.07 5.27 10.44
N ILE A 69 16.57 6.37 11.04
CA ILE A 69 17.14 6.96 12.26
C ILE A 69 16.95 6.01 13.47
N PRO A 70 15.74 5.48 13.75
CA PRO A 70 15.55 4.61 14.91
C PRO A 70 16.20 3.24 14.68
N HIS A 71 16.86 2.73 15.71
CA HIS A 71 17.37 1.36 15.70
C HIS A 71 16.21 0.35 15.70
N ILE A 72 16.29 -0.65 14.82
CA ILE A 72 15.35 -1.77 14.75
C ILE A 72 16.11 -3.07 14.97
N PRO A 73 15.48 -4.12 15.54
CA PRO A 73 16.14 -5.40 15.69
C PRO A 73 16.55 -6.00 14.36
N SER A 74 17.71 -6.65 14.36
CA SER A 74 18.27 -7.34 13.19
C SER A 74 17.48 -8.60 12.82
N LYS A 75 16.91 -9.28 13.81
CA LYS A 75 16.17 -10.52 13.65
C LYS A 75 14.66 -10.29 13.70
N ARG A 76 13.94 -11.07 12.88
CA ARG A 76 12.48 -11.07 12.82
C ARG A 76 11.89 -11.61 14.12
N ASN A 77 10.88 -10.93 14.65
CA ASN A 77 10.05 -11.43 15.74
C ASN A 77 8.84 -12.18 15.15
N LEU A 78 8.66 -13.45 15.54
CA LEU A 78 7.56 -14.31 15.07
C LEU A 78 6.35 -14.32 16.00
N GLN A 79 6.44 -13.68 17.17
CA GLN A 79 5.36 -13.65 18.14
C GLN A 79 4.44 -12.44 17.92
N ASN A 80 5.02 -11.28 17.58
CA ASN A 80 4.27 -10.03 17.46
C ASN A 80 4.60 -9.26 16.17
N PRO A 81 3.58 -8.59 15.58
CA PRO A 81 3.76 -7.64 14.49
C PRO A 81 4.86 -6.61 14.80
N MET A 82 5.98 -6.67 14.09
CA MET A 82 7.13 -5.84 14.39
C MET A 82 7.93 -5.52 13.13
N ILE A 83 8.61 -4.37 13.08
CA ILE A 83 9.45 -3.97 11.96
C ILE A 83 10.79 -4.74 12.01
N TRP A 84 11.24 -5.28 10.88
CA TRP A 84 12.57 -5.86 10.66
C TRP A 84 13.22 -5.28 9.38
N PRO A 85 14.53 -5.51 9.13
CA PRO A 85 15.26 -4.85 8.04
C PRO A 85 14.67 -5.04 6.65
N GLU A 86 14.34 -6.28 6.26
CA GLU A 86 13.71 -6.57 4.97
C GLU A 86 12.38 -5.81 4.81
N PHE A 87 11.50 -5.87 5.81
CA PHE A 87 10.22 -5.16 5.77
C PHE A 87 10.40 -3.65 5.64
N ARG A 88 11.34 -3.06 6.40
CA ARG A 88 11.61 -1.61 6.34
C ARG A 88 12.03 -1.18 4.94
N ILE A 89 12.95 -1.91 4.32
CA ILE A 89 13.48 -1.59 2.99
C ILE A 89 12.41 -1.83 1.90
N HIS A 90 11.67 -2.95 1.96
CA HIS A 90 10.54 -3.19 1.05
C HIS A 90 9.50 -2.08 1.14
N ASN A 91 9.15 -1.64 2.35
CA ASN A 91 8.17 -0.58 2.53
C ASN A 91 8.66 0.75 1.96
N THR A 92 9.96 1.07 2.12
CA THR A 92 10.58 2.23 1.45
C THR A 92 10.51 2.11 -0.08
N ILE A 93 10.89 0.97 -0.65
CA ILE A 93 10.90 0.76 -2.11
C ILE A 93 9.50 0.94 -2.70
N PHE A 94 8.50 0.27 -2.12
CA PHE A 94 7.12 0.35 -2.61
C PHE A 94 6.52 1.73 -2.36
N GLY A 95 6.81 2.34 -1.22
CA GLY A 95 6.42 3.72 -0.93
C GLY A 95 6.97 4.72 -1.95
N MET A 96 8.28 4.69 -2.19
CA MET A 96 8.93 5.57 -3.16
C MET A 96 8.40 5.39 -4.57
N ARG A 97 8.07 4.15 -4.99
CA ARG A 97 7.38 3.91 -6.28
C ARG A 97 6.08 4.72 -6.37
N HIS A 98 5.23 4.66 -5.35
CA HIS A 98 3.95 5.37 -5.34
C HIS A 98 4.14 6.90 -5.30
N ILE A 99 5.09 7.40 -4.50
CA ILE A 99 5.42 8.84 -4.45
C ILE A 99 5.85 9.34 -5.83
N LEU A 100 6.82 8.66 -6.46
CA LEU A 100 7.34 9.06 -7.77
C LEU A 100 6.29 8.90 -8.87
N ALA A 101 5.50 7.83 -8.86
CA ALA A 101 4.43 7.61 -9.83
C ALA A 101 3.30 8.65 -9.72
N THR A 102 2.98 9.12 -8.50
CA THR A 102 2.04 10.24 -8.30
C THR A 102 2.61 11.54 -8.84
N CYS A 103 3.86 11.88 -8.54
CA CYS A 103 4.49 13.13 -8.97
C CYS A 103 4.72 13.21 -10.49
N PHE A 104 5.08 12.08 -11.11
CA PHE A 104 5.45 12.01 -12.53
C PHE A 104 4.53 11.04 -13.27
N PRO A 105 3.35 11.49 -13.74
CA PRO A 105 2.31 10.62 -14.31
C PRO A 105 2.61 10.11 -15.73
N ASN A 106 3.89 10.00 -16.11
CA ASN A 106 4.27 9.42 -17.40
C ASN A 106 4.18 7.89 -17.32
N ILE A 107 3.41 7.28 -18.23
CA ILE A 107 3.12 5.84 -18.19
C ILE A 107 4.38 4.98 -18.31
N TYR A 108 5.32 5.35 -19.19
CA TYR A 108 6.58 4.61 -19.37
C TYR A 108 7.47 4.71 -18.14
N PHE A 109 7.55 5.89 -17.54
CA PHE A 109 8.26 6.09 -16.27
C PHE A 109 7.64 5.24 -15.15
N ARG A 110 6.31 5.19 -15.05
CA ARG A 110 5.61 4.35 -14.05
C ARG A 110 5.85 2.86 -14.26
N ILE A 111 5.86 2.38 -15.49
CA ILE A 111 6.22 0.99 -15.82
C ILE A 111 7.66 0.71 -15.38
N PHE A 112 8.60 1.61 -15.71
CA PHE A 112 9.98 1.52 -15.25
C PHE A 112 10.07 1.44 -13.72
N LEU A 113 9.31 2.30 -13.01
CA LEU A 113 9.25 2.29 -11.55
C LEU A 113 8.75 0.95 -10.97
N VAL A 114 7.78 0.29 -11.62
CA VAL A 114 7.33 -1.05 -11.20
C VAL A 114 8.48 -2.06 -11.32
N PHE A 115 9.16 -2.11 -12.47
CA PHE A 115 10.24 -3.08 -12.67
C PHE A 115 11.46 -2.83 -11.77
N ILE A 116 11.90 -1.58 -11.64
CA ILE A 116 13.01 -1.27 -10.73
C ILE A 116 12.63 -1.54 -9.26
N SER A 117 11.39 -1.26 -8.85
CA SER A 117 10.93 -1.59 -7.49
C SER A 117 10.92 -3.10 -7.22
N MET A 118 10.52 -3.91 -8.22
CA MET A 118 10.55 -5.37 -8.10
C MET A 118 11.96 -5.93 -8.02
N TYR A 119 12.87 -5.36 -8.80
CA TYR A 119 14.29 -5.73 -8.79
C TYR A 119 14.95 -5.37 -7.46
N SER A 120 14.76 -4.14 -6.98
CA SER A 120 15.25 -3.70 -5.67
C SER A 120 14.66 -4.54 -4.52
N ALA A 121 13.40 -4.95 -4.61
CA ALA A 121 12.79 -5.83 -3.62
C ALA A 121 13.41 -7.24 -3.62
N ASP A 122 13.77 -7.79 -4.79
CA ASP A 122 14.50 -9.07 -4.88
C ASP A 122 15.89 -8.98 -4.26
N LEU A 123 16.63 -7.90 -4.58
CA LEU A 123 17.93 -7.65 -3.96
C LEU A 123 17.81 -7.56 -2.45
N THR A 124 16.79 -6.85 -1.95
CA THR A 124 16.51 -6.75 -0.52
C THR A 124 16.25 -8.12 0.11
N THR A 125 15.38 -8.94 -0.49
CA THR A 125 15.09 -10.29 0.01
C THR A 125 16.31 -11.20 -0.07
N LYS A 126 17.18 -11.05 -1.08
CA LYS A 126 18.44 -11.81 -1.17
C LYS A 126 19.39 -11.50 -0.02
N HIS A 127 19.44 -10.25 0.44
CA HIS A 127 20.38 -9.82 1.49
C HIS A 127 19.81 -9.93 2.91
N PHE A 128 18.52 -9.66 3.10
CA PHE A 128 17.89 -9.55 4.42
C PHE A 128 16.73 -10.54 4.65
N GLY A 129 16.28 -11.22 3.61
CA GLY A 129 15.15 -12.14 3.68
C GLY A 129 15.53 -13.51 4.23
N SER A 130 14.53 -14.36 4.39
CA SER A 130 14.67 -15.79 4.68
C SER A 130 14.03 -16.59 3.55
N ILE A 131 14.71 -17.65 3.10
CA ILE A 131 14.20 -18.57 2.07
C ILE A 131 12.93 -19.28 2.57
N ASP A 132 12.87 -19.59 3.88
CA ASP A 132 11.80 -20.36 4.50
C ASP A 132 10.59 -19.48 4.88
N GLN A 133 10.82 -18.22 5.25
CA GLN A 133 9.77 -17.34 5.79
C GLN A 133 9.73 -15.96 5.11
N ARG A 134 8.92 -15.87 4.05
CA ARG A 134 8.69 -14.60 3.34
C ARG A 134 7.94 -13.56 4.19
N THR A 135 8.12 -12.29 3.83
CA THR A 135 7.70 -11.11 4.59
C THR A 135 6.21 -11.09 4.95
N THR A 136 5.32 -11.45 4.01
CA THR A 136 3.86 -11.48 4.24
C THR A 136 3.34 -12.80 4.80
N ASN A 137 4.00 -13.92 4.52
CA ASN A 137 3.50 -15.26 4.92
C ASN A 137 3.72 -15.58 6.39
N ALA A 138 4.77 -15.01 6.98
CA ALA A 138 5.16 -15.25 8.37
C ALA A 138 4.86 -14.05 9.29
N MET A 139 3.91 -13.20 8.90
CA MET A 139 3.38 -12.20 9.83
C MET A 139 2.61 -12.91 10.94
N PRO A 140 2.87 -12.63 12.23
CA PRO A 140 2.11 -13.21 13.33
C PRO A 140 0.66 -12.73 13.31
N TYR A 141 -0.27 -13.66 13.53
CA TYR A 141 -1.70 -13.42 13.64
C TYR A 141 -2.14 -13.68 15.09
N PRO A 142 -3.24 -13.04 15.57
CA PRO A 142 -3.88 -13.47 16.80
C PRO A 142 -4.37 -14.92 16.68
N LYS A 143 -4.74 -15.55 17.80
CA LYS A 143 -5.34 -16.89 17.77
C LYS A 143 -6.68 -16.84 17.05
N ILE A 144 -6.68 -17.22 15.77
CA ILE A 144 -7.84 -17.25 14.89
C ILE A 144 -7.84 -18.54 14.08
N ASP A 145 -9.01 -18.87 13.53
CA ASP A 145 -9.18 -20.06 12.69
C ASP A 145 -8.26 -19.98 11.46
N GLU A 146 -7.70 -21.12 11.08
CA GLU A 146 -6.73 -21.19 9.97
C GLU A 146 -7.33 -20.66 8.65
N LEU A 147 -8.61 -20.96 8.40
CA LEU A 147 -9.33 -20.47 7.23
C LEU A 147 -9.39 -18.94 7.17
N ASP A 148 -9.62 -18.28 8.30
CA ASP A 148 -9.71 -16.82 8.37
C ASP A 148 -8.32 -16.18 8.25
N MET A 149 -7.28 -16.81 8.81
CA MET A 149 -5.90 -16.42 8.57
C MET A 149 -5.55 -16.50 7.07
N GLN A 150 -5.86 -17.62 6.40
CA GLN A 150 -5.60 -17.81 4.98
C GLN A 150 -6.35 -16.79 4.10
N ARG A 151 -7.62 -16.52 4.43
CA ARG A 151 -8.44 -15.48 3.77
C ARG A 151 -7.83 -14.10 3.93
N THR A 152 -7.37 -13.75 5.13
CA THR A 152 -6.71 -12.46 5.40
C THR A 152 -5.41 -12.33 4.62
N LYS A 153 -4.57 -13.38 4.60
CA LYS A 153 -3.33 -13.40 3.79
C LYS A 153 -3.62 -13.21 2.31
N LYS A 154 -4.66 -13.88 1.80
CA LYS A 154 -5.11 -13.73 0.42
C LYS A 154 -5.57 -12.30 0.13
N PHE A 155 -6.36 -11.69 1.02
CA PHE A 155 -6.77 -10.29 0.89
C PHE A 155 -5.57 -9.35 0.80
N TYR A 156 -4.59 -9.50 1.70
CA TYR A 156 -3.37 -8.67 1.70
C TYR A 156 -2.58 -8.85 0.40
N ALA A 157 -2.43 -10.09 -0.08
CA ALA A 157 -1.75 -10.37 -1.33
C ALA A 157 -2.47 -9.70 -2.52
N VAL A 158 -3.78 -9.88 -2.65
CA VAL A 158 -4.59 -9.25 -3.72
C VAL A 158 -4.46 -7.73 -3.68
N ALA A 159 -4.50 -7.12 -2.49
CA ALA A 159 -4.30 -5.69 -2.32
C ALA A 159 -2.93 -5.20 -2.80
N GLN A 160 -1.85 -5.96 -2.56
CA GLN A 160 -0.52 -5.61 -3.06
C GLN A 160 -0.41 -5.65 -4.60
N PHE A 161 -1.09 -6.60 -5.24
CA PHE A 161 -1.19 -6.65 -6.71
C PHE A 161 -1.97 -5.44 -7.24
N HIS A 162 -3.12 -5.11 -6.67
CA HIS A 162 -3.88 -3.94 -7.09
C HIS A 162 -3.11 -2.63 -6.86
N ALA A 163 -2.46 -2.45 -5.72
CA ALA A 163 -1.63 -1.28 -5.47
C ALA A 163 -0.54 -1.11 -6.56
N THR A 164 0.12 -2.20 -6.94
CA THR A 164 1.13 -2.15 -8.01
C THR A 164 0.51 -1.78 -9.37
N ALA A 165 -0.66 -2.32 -9.73
CA ALA A 165 -1.35 -1.94 -10.95
C ALA A 165 -1.82 -0.47 -10.95
N LEU A 166 -2.32 0.02 -9.80
CA LEU A 166 -2.73 1.42 -9.62
C LEU A 166 -1.54 2.37 -9.77
N SER A 167 -0.32 1.95 -9.43
CA SER A 167 0.87 2.79 -9.63
C SER A 167 1.23 3.08 -11.09
N VAL A 168 0.64 2.32 -12.02
CA VAL A 168 0.83 2.52 -13.47
C VAL A 168 -0.41 3.16 -14.07
N ILE A 169 -1.56 2.50 -13.93
CA ILE A 169 -2.80 2.81 -14.65
C ILE A 169 -3.73 3.76 -13.87
N GLY A 170 -3.49 3.96 -12.57
CA GLY A 170 -4.31 4.85 -11.76
C GLY A 170 -4.09 6.34 -12.07
N SER A 171 -5.09 7.16 -11.79
CA SER A 171 -4.90 8.62 -11.65
C SER A 171 -3.91 8.93 -10.52
N GLU A 172 -3.48 10.17 -10.39
CA GLU A 172 -2.61 10.61 -9.28
C GLU A 172 -3.22 10.27 -7.91
N THR A 173 -4.53 10.47 -7.75
CA THR A 173 -5.29 10.11 -6.54
C THR A 173 -5.17 8.62 -6.23
N LEU A 174 -5.44 7.76 -7.22
CA LEU A 174 -5.40 6.32 -7.06
C LEU A 174 -3.99 5.76 -6.92
N THR A 175 -3.01 6.44 -7.51
CA THR A 175 -1.59 6.11 -7.37
C THR A 175 -1.09 6.48 -5.97
N TYR A 176 -1.56 7.60 -5.41
CA TYR A 176 -1.17 8.08 -4.09
C TYR A 176 -1.73 7.21 -2.97
N TYR A 177 -2.99 6.82 -3.08
CA TYR A 177 -3.74 6.29 -1.94
C TYR A 177 -3.21 5.00 -1.31
N PRO A 178 -2.60 4.04 -2.05
CA PRO A 178 -1.92 2.89 -1.46
C PRO A 178 -0.82 3.23 -0.43
N LEU A 179 -0.28 4.46 -0.46
CA LEU A 179 0.65 4.94 0.57
C LEU A 179 0.05 4.87 1.98
N LEU A 180 -1.28 5.02 2.12
CA LEU A 180 -1.95 4.94 3.42
C LEU A 180 -1.68 3.58 4.07
N ALA A 181 -1.96 2.48 3.37
CA ALA A 181 -1.69 1.15 3.90
C ALA A 181 -0.19 0.89 4.12
N LEU A 182 0.67 1.34 3.19
CA LEU A 182 2.12 1.17 3.28
C LEU A 182 2.71 1.89 4.52
N GLN A 183 2.21 3.08 4.86
CA GLN A 183 2.71 3.85 6.02
C GLN A 183 1.98 3.50 7.32
N MET A 184 0.71 3.09 7.26
CA MET A 184 -0.02 2.60 8.43
C MET A 184 0.58 1.30 8.97
N SER A 185 1.06 0.40 8.11
CA SER A 185 1.66 -0.87 8.56
C SER A 185 2.83 -0.69 9.55
N PRO A 186 3.92 0.05 9.27
CA PRO A 186 5.01 0.27 10.24
C PRO A 186 4.56 1.08 11.46
N LEU A 187 3.62 2.02 11.32
CA LEU A 187 3.05 2.75 12.46
C LEU A 187 2.38 1.77 13.43
N LEU A 188 1.50 0.91 12.92
CA LEU A 188 0.78 -0.07 13.73
C LEU A 188 1.75 -1.11 14.33
N MET A 189 2.77 -1.57 13.60
CA MET A 189 3.82 -2.43 14.16
C MET A 189 4.56 -1.74 15.32
N THR A 190 4.77 -0.43 15.23
CA THR A 190 5.40 0.34 16.32
C THR A 190 4.49 0.42 17.54
N LEU A 191 3.18 0.61 17.35
CA LEU A 191 2.19 0.64 18.42
C LEU A 191 2.06 -0.72 19.11
N VAL A 192 2.06 -1.82 18.35
CA VAL A 192 2.09 -3.19 18.90
C VAL A 192 3.35 -3.41 19.72
N ARG A 193 4.54 -3.06 19.19
CA ARG A 193 5.81 -3.19 19.92
C ARG A 193 5.83 -2.42 21.24
N LYS A 194 5.14 -1.27 21.29
CA LYS A 194 5.03 -0.44 22.51
C LYS A 194 3.92 -0.92 23.46
N GLY A 195 3.20 -1.99 23.13
CA GLY A 195 2.06 -2.48 23.91
C GLY A 195 0.89 -1.50 23.95
N MET A 196 0.78 -0.60 22.97
CA MET A 196 -0.31 0.38 22.90
C MET A 196 -1.56 -0.19 22.23
N ILE A 197 -1.38 -1.16 21.32
CA ILE A 197 -2.47 -1.88 20.66
C ILE A 197 -2.13 -3.37 20.59
N SER A 198 -3.14 -4.21 20.41
CA SER A 198 -2.96 -5.66 20.25
C SER A 198 -2.64 -6.05 18.79
N CYS A 199 -2.20 -7.29 18.58
CA CYS A 199 -2.06 -7.88 17.25
C CYS A 199 -3.39 -7.88 16.48
N TYR A 200 -4.51 -8.07 17.19
CA TYR A 200 -5.85 -7.96 16.62
C TYR A 200 -6.11 -6.57 16.04
N THR A 201 -5.90 -5.51 16.84
CA THR A 201 -6.08 -4.12 16.40
C THR A 201 -5.18 -3.77 15.21
N TYR A 202 -3.95 -4.31 15.16
CA TYR A 202 -3.07 -4.17 14.00
C TYR A 202 -3.75 -4.69 12.72
N HIS A 203 -4.25 -5.92 12.73
CA HIS A 203 -4.88 -6.51 11.55
C HIS A 203 -6.19 -5.81 11.17
N LEU A 204 -6.97 -5.35 12.15
CA LEU A 204 -8.18 -4.57 11.93
C LEU A 204 -7.88 -3.26 11.18
N VAL A 205 -7.05 -2.40 11.77
CA VAL A 205 -6.78 -1.07 11.22
C VAL A 205 -6.02 -1.16 9.90
N TYR A 206 -5.09 -2.11 9.77
CA TYR A 206 -4.39 -2.34 8.51
C TYR A 206 -5.34 -2.82 7.41
N SER A 207 -6.30 -3.70 7.73
CA SER A 207 -7.30 -4.16 6.76
C SER A 207 -8.21 -3.03 6.30
N ILE A 208 -8.61 -2.12 7.20
CA ILE A 208 -9.37 -0.91 6.86
C ILE A 208 -8.56 0.00 5.93
N ALA A 209 -7.27 0.20 6.21
CA ALA A 209 -6.38 1.00 5.36
C ALA A 209 -6.16 0.37 3.97
N LEU A 210 -6.18 -0.97 3.85
CA LEU A 210 -6.17 -1.65 2.55
C LEU A 210 -7.54 -1.60 1.86
N LEU A 211 -8.64 -1.60 2.61
CA LEU A 211 -9.98 -1.54 2.04
C LEU A 211 -10.27 -0.17 1.43
N SER A 212 -9.77 0.90 2.06
CA SER A 212 -10.09 2.27 1.67
C SER A 212 -9.68 2.60 0.23
N MET A 213 -8.59 2.01 -0.31
CA MET A 213 -8.25 2.20 -1.74
C MET A 213 -9.31 1.64 -2.67
N TYR A 214 -10.01 0.56 -2.29
CA TYR A 214 -11.06 -0.03 -3.11
C TYR A 214 -12.32 0.83 -3.15
N LEU A 215 -12.65 1.50 -2.05
CA LEU A 215 -13.76 2.45 -1.99
C LEU A 215 -13.56 3.62 -2.96
N ILE A 216 -12.32 4.09 -3.11
CA ILE A 216 -11.99 5.18 -4.04
C ILE A 216 -11.93 4.66 -5.49
N VAL A 217 -11.45 3.43 -5.71
CA VAL A 217 -11.39 2.81 -7.05
C VAL A 217 -12.79 2.57 -7.63
N LEU A 218 -13.79 2.23 -6.81
CA LEU A 218 -15.20 2.08 -7.26
C LEU A 218 -15.71 3.30 -8.02
N LEU A 219 -15.13 4.46 -7.78
CA LEU A 219 -15.55 5.72 -8.38
C LEU A 219 -14.88 6.01 -9.73
N ASN A 220 -13.72 5.41 -10.05
CA ASN A 220 -12.84 6.01 -11.07
C ASN A 220 -12.08 5.11 -12.05
N VAL A 221 -11.58 3.90 -11.72
CA VAL A 221 -10.68 3.18 -12.69
C VAL A 221 -10.84 1.66 -12.70
N LYS A 222 -11.34 1.16 -13.82
CA LYS A 222 -11.60 -0.26 -14.11
C LYS A 222 -10.38 -1.06 -14.58
N PRO A 223 -9.50 -0.55 -15.47
CA PRO A 223 -8.42 -1.36 -16.04
C PRO A 223 -7.33 -1.74 -15.02
N ALA A 224 -7.01 -0.87 -14.05
CA ALA A 224 -6.04 -1.17 -13.00
C ALA A 224 -6.46 -2.37 -12.13
N TYR A 225 -7.76 -2.50 -11.84
CA TYR A 225 -8.29 -3.62 -11.06
C TYR A 225 -8.16 -4.94 -11.83
N ILE A 226 -8.58 -4.95 -13.10
CA ILE A 226 -8.43 -6.12 -13.98
C ILE A 226 -6.95 -6.53 -14.04
N THR A 227 -6.07 -5.56 -14.23
CA THR A 227 -4.62 -5.78 -14.33
C THR A 227 -4.06 -6.45 -13.09
N GLY A 228 -4.36 -5.92 -11.90
CA GLY A 228 -3.92 -6.53 -10.64
C GLY A 228 -4.53 -7.92 -10.42
N PHE A 229 -5.79 -8.14 -10.81
CA PHE A 229 -6.44 -9.43 -10.69
C PHE A 229 -5.83 -10.49 -11.62
N ILE A 230 -5.53 -10.14 -12.87
CA ILE A 230 -4.83 -11.02 -13.82
C ILE A 230 -3.45 -11.37 -13.27
N ALA A 231 -2.68 -10.38 -12.81
CA ALA A 231 -1.37 -10.60 -12.23
C ALA A 231 -1.43 -11.55 -11.01
N TYR A 232 -2.42 -11.34 -10.14
CA TYR A 232 -2.68 -12.21 -9.01
C TYR A 232 -3.02 -13.65 -9.45
N LYS A 233 -3.95 -13.83 -10.39
CA LYS A 233 -4.36 -15.16 -10.88
C LYS A 233 -3.21 -15.89 -11.56
N LEU A 234 -2.46 -15.20 -12.43
CA LEU A 234 -1.28 -15.77 -13.06
C LEU A 234 -0.27 -16.20 -11.99
N ARG A 235 0.04 -15.34 -11.01
CA ARG A 235 1.03 -15.68 -9.97
C ARG A 235 0.66 -16.93 -9.17
N PHE A 236 -0.60 -17.03 -8.74
CA PHE A 236 -1.02 -18.11 -7.85
C PHE A 236 -1.32 -19.41 -8.59
N ASN A 237 -1.77 -19.36 -9.85
CA ASN A 237 -2.11 -20.57 -10.62
C ASN A 237 -0.91 -21.16 -11.37
N THR A 238 -0.02 -20.31 -11.91
CA THR A 238 1.03 -20.78 -12.84
C THR A 238 2.43 -20.79 -12.22
N LYS A 239 2.62 -20.13 -11.06
CA LYS A 239 3.94 -19.89 -10.43
C LYS A 239 4.97 -19.23 -11.37
N MET A 240 4.54 -18.60 -12.46
CA MET A 240 5.41 -17.93 -13.43
C MET A 240 6.30 -16.87 -12.78
N ASN A 241 7.39 -16.55 -13.48
CA ASN A 241 8.29 -15.46 -13.12
C ASN A 241 7.50 -14.14 -13.00
N LYS A 242 7.68 -13.41 -11.90
CA LYS A 242 6.95 -12.16 -11.61
C LYS A 242 7.16 -11.07 -12.66
N TYR A 243 8.33 -11.00 -13.28
CA TYR A 243 8.64 -10.05 -14.34
C TYR A 243 7.76 -10.32 -15.56
N LEU A 244 7.67 -11.59 -15.98
CA LEU A 244 6.80 -12.01 -17.10
C LEU A 244 5.31 -11.78 -16.78
N ILE A 245 4.88 -12.09 -15.56
CA ILE A 245 3.51 -11.83 -15.12
C ILE A 245 3.17 -10.35 -15.26
N TRP A 246 4.02 -9.46 -14.75
CA TRP A 246 3.76 -8.02 -14.83
C TRP A 246 3.85 -7.48 -16.26
N THR A 247 4.73 -8.00 -17.11
CA THR A 247 4.72 -7.66 -18.54
C THR A 247 3.38 -8.01 -19.17
N ILE A 248 2.91 -9.26 -19.05
CA ILE A 248 1.63 -9.70 -19.63
C ILE A 248 0.46 -8.89 -19.06
N SER A 249 0.39 -8.76 -17.74
CA SER A 249 -0.72 -8.06 -17.07
C SER A 249 -0.75 -6.57 -17.42
N LEU A 250 0.39 -5.88 -17.44
CA LEU A 250 0.44 -4.45 -17.80
C LEU A 250 0.13 -4.25 -19.29
N SER A 251 0.67 -5.08 -20.19
CA SER A 251 0.33 -4.99 -21.61
C SER A 251 -1.18 -5.11 -21.83
N PHE A 252 -1.83 -6.10 -21.21
CA PHE A 252 -3.28 -6.25 -21.28
C PHE A 252 -4.03 -5.08 -20.64
N GLY A 253 -3.57 -4.63 -19.46
CA GLY A 253 -4.13 -3.48 -18.75
C GLY A 253 -4.08 -2.18 -19.56
N LEU A 254 -2.97 -1.93 -20.23
CA LEU A 254 -2.75 -0.75 -21.08
C LEU A 254 -3.60 -0.82 -22.35
N LEU A 255 -3.71 -2.00 -22.98
CA LEU A 255 -4.62 -2.19 -24.12
C LEU A 255 -6.06 -1.84 -23.75
N ILE A 256 -6.51 -2.27 -22.56
CA ILE A 256 -7.84 -1.93 -22.06
C ILE A 256 -7.93 -0.42 -21.76
N HIS A 257 -6.90 0.15 -21.13
CA HIS A 257 -6.88 1.56 -20.74
C HIS A 257 -6.97 2.49 -21.96
N PHE A 258 -6.22 2.21 -23.03
CA PHE A 258 -6.21 3.06 -24.22
C PHE A 258 -7.39 2.85 -25.15
N ASN A 259 -8.02 1.66 -25.14
CA ASN A 259 -9.04 1.38 -26.14
C ASN A 259 -10.44 1.92 -25.81
N GLU A 260 -10.77 2.30 -24.57
CA GLU A 260 -12.11 2.76 -24.09
C GLU A 260 -13.35 1.91 -24.51
N TRP A 261 -13.18 0.91 -25.38
CA TRP A 261 -14.20 0.30 -26.25
C TRP A 261 -15.06 -0.74 -25.56
N MET A 262 -14.66 -1.15 -24.35
CA MET A 262 -15.38 -2.16 -23.59
C MET A 262 -16.50 -1.46 -22.83
N ASN A 263 -17.75 -1.64 -23.26
CA ASN A 263 -18.94 -1.15 -22.54
C ASN A 263 -19.02 -1.81 -21.14
N PHE A 264 -18.42 -1.16 -20.14
CA PHE A 264 -18.03 -1.78 -18.86
C PHE A 264 -19.17 -1.96 -17.83
N LYS A 265 -20.43 -2.14 -18.22
CA LYS A 265 -21.51 -2.40 -17.26
C LYS A 265 -21.25 -3.68 -16.43
N TYR A 266 -20.77 -4.75 -17.07
CA TYR A 266 -20.47 -6.02 -16.39
C TYR A 266 -19.29 -5.95 -15.40
N LEU A 267 -18.42 -4.96 -15.53
CA LEU A 267 -17.25 -4.85 -14.66
C LEU A 267 -17.59 -4.33 -13.26
N TYR A 268 -18.66 -3.53 -13.12
CA TYR A 268 -19.12 -3.04 -11.83
C TYR A 268 -19.54 -4.18 -10.90
N ILE A 269 -20.23 -5.20 -11.45
CA ILE A 269 -20.67 -6.38 -10.68
C ILE A 269 -19.46 -7.14 -10.13
N ASN A 270 -18.41 -7.34 -10.94
CA ASN A 270 -17.19 -8.01 -10.49
C ASN A 270 -16.43 -7.22 -9.43
N GLN A 271 -16.42 -5.89 -9.50
CA GLN A 271 -15.80 -5.04 -8.49
C GLN A 271 -16.56 -5.08 -7.15
N ILE A 272 -17.89 -4.97 -7.19
CA ILE A 272 -18.75 -5.10 -6.01
C ILE A 272 -18.58 -6.49 -5.39
N TYR A 273 -18.61 -7.55 -6.19
CA TYR A 273 -18.37 -8.91 -5.72
C TYR A 273 -17.00 -9.06 -5.08
N ALA A 274 -15.96 -8.49 -5.68
CA ALA A 274 -14.61 -8.55 -5.12
C ALA A 274 -14.52 -7.80 -3.79
N ILE A 275 -15.19 -6.66 -3.64
CA ILE A 275 -15.25 -5.92 -2.37
C ILE A 275 -16.05 -6.69 -1.32
N ILE A 276 -17.21 -7.26 -1.67
CA ILE A 276 -17.99 -8.11 -0.78
C ILE A 276 -17.16 -9.31 -0.33
N TYR A 277 -16.44 -9.95 -1.25
CA TYR A 277 -15.53 -11.06 -0.93
C TYR A 277 -14.41 -10.62 0.02
N GLN A 278 -13.87 -9.42 -0.17
CA GLN A 278 -12.86 -8.84 0.73
C GLN A 278 -13.45 -8.53 2.11
N LEU A 279 -14.62 -7.90 2.19
CA LEU A 279 -15.33 -7.68 3.45
C LEU A 279 -15.64 -9.00 4.16
N TYR A 280 -16.08 -10.02 3.42
CA TYR A 280 -16.31 -11.35 3.95
C TYR A 280 -15.01 -12.00 4.48
N SER A 281 -13.87 -11.79 3.80
CA SER A 281 -12.56 -12.26 4.26
C SER A 281 -12.12 -11.64 5.59
N LEU A 282 -12.76 -10.54 5.97
CA LEU A 282 -12.54 -9.78 7.20
C LEU A 282 -13.63 -10.02 8.26
N LYS A 283 -14.59 -10.93 8.03
CA LYS A 283 -15.71 -11.18 8.96
C LYS A 283 -15.24 -11.45 10.40
N TRP A 284 -14.11 -12.13 10.55
CA TRP A 284 -13.55 -12.47 11.86
C TRP A 284 -13.16 -11.22 12.69
N LEU A 285 -12.84 -10.09 12.03
CA LEU A 285 -12.55 -8.80 12.66
C LEU A 285 -13.77 -8.12 13.31
N ILE A 286 -14.97 -8.71 13.17
CA ILE A 286 -16.19 -8.22 13.81
C ILE A 286 -16.62 -9.17 14.95
N LYS A 287 -16.09 -10.40 14.97
CA LYS A 287 -16.48 -11.45 15.91
C LYS A 287 -15.81 -11.31 17.29
N TYR A 288 -14.70 -10.59 17.37
CA TYR A 288 -13.86 -10.41 18.55
C TYR A 288 -13.66 -8.94 18.87
#